data_AF-A0A2A5GC89-F1
#
_entry.id   AF-A0A2A5GC89-F1
#
_cell.length_a   1.000
_cell.length_b   1.000
_cell.length_c   1.000
_cell.angle_alpha   90.00
_cell.angle_beta   90.00
_cell.angle_gamma   90.00
#
_symmetry.space_group_name_H-M   'P 1'
#
loop_
_entity.id
_entity.type
_entity.pdbx_description
1 polymer ?
#
loop_
_entity_poly.entity_id
_entity_poly.type
_entity_poly.pdbx_seq_one_letter_code
_entity_poly.pdbx_strand_id
1 'polypeptide(L)'
;MVPFKKLAPQELEATTEGCVNARRDYIFGLWAGKTLGHNDDALFAYVGDVMQADSLLSGTQRVVGKVVMDFVNAGINLGKSQIEQQLLLADHTAHAQICVTD
;
A
#
# COMPACT_ATOMS: atom_id res chain seq x y z
N MET A 1 11.54 15.32 6.14
CA MET A 1 10.64 14.15 6.22
C MET A 1 11.47 12.89 5.98
N VAL A 2 11.37 11.90 6.87
CA VAL A 2 12.04 10.59 6.69
C VAL A 2 11.25 9.79 5.64
N PRO A 3 11.88 9.15 4.64
CA PRO A 3 11.17 8.30 3.68
C PRO A 3 10.58 7.08 4.38
N PHE A 4 9.33 6.71 4.06
CA PHE A 4 8.64 5.57 4.68
C PHE A 4 9.44 4.25 4.61
N LYS A 5 10.14 3.99 3.52
CA LYS A 5 10.97 2.77 3.34
C LYS A 5 12.14 2.61 4.31
N LYS A 6 12.45 3.63 5.13
CA LYS A 6 13.48 3.57 6.16
C LYS A 6 12.93 3.27 7.55
N LEU A 7 11.62 3.21 7.72
CA LEU A 7 10.97 2.92 8.98
C LEU A 7 10.97 1.41 9.24
N ALA A 8 11.09 1.02 10.51
CA ALA A 8 10.82 -0.35 10.91
C ALA A 8 9.34 -0.70 10.65
N PRO A 9 8.98 -1.99 10.48
CA PRO A 9 7.61 -2.39 10.19
C PRO A 9 6.56 -1.82 11.16
N GLN A 10 6.87 -1.79 12.46
CA GLN A 10 5.99 -1.26 13.50
C GLN A 10 5.84 0.26 13.41
N GLU A 11 6.92 0.97 13.09
CA GLU A 11 6.90 2.43 12.92
C GLU A 11 6.14 2.81 11.65
N LEU A 12 6.31 2.04 10.57
CA LEU A 12 5.58 2.23 9.32
C LEU A 12 4.08 2.02 9.54
N GLU A 13 3.69 0.97 10.25
CA GLU A 13 2.31 0.72 10.61
C GLU A 13 1.73 1.84 11.49
N ALA A 14 2.49 2.33 12.47
CA ALA A 14 2.07 3.43 13.34
C ALA A 14 1.76 4.72 12.55
N THR A 15 2.39 4.95 11.39
CA THR A 15 2.06 6.10 10.54
C THR A 15 0.64 6.08 9.95
N THR A 16 -0.08 4.96 10.07
CA THR A 16 -1.45 4.79 9.57
C THR A 16 -2.53 5.10 10.60
N GLU A 17 -2.14 5.35 11.86
CA GLU A 17 -3.07 5.53 12.98
C GLU A 17 -4.05 6.70 12.73
N GLY A 18 -5.36 6.42 12.86
CA GLY A 18 -6.42 7.39 12.63
C GLY A 18 -6.58 7.89 11.18
N CYS A 19 -5.81 7.38 10.22
CA CYS A 19 -5.84 7.82 8.83
C CYS A 19 -6.23 6.69 7.88
N VAL A 20 -7.48 6.70 7.41
CA VAL A 20 -8.03 5.65 6.53
C VAL A 20 -7.24 5.51 5.23
N ASN A 21 -6.84 6.62 4.60
CA ASN A 21 -6.07 6.58 3.36
C ASN A 21 -4.69 5.93 3.57
N ALA A 22 -3.96 6.33 4.61
CA ALA A 22 -2.66 5.74 4.92
C ALA A 22 -2.80 4.25 5.26
N ARG A 23 -3.86 3.87 5.99
CA ARG A 23 -4.14 2.47 6.32
C ARG A 23 -4.49 1.62 5.10
N ARG A 24 -5.32 2.15 4.20
CA ARG A 24 -5.62 1.53 2.89
C ARG A 24 -4.34 1.29 2.11
N ASP A 25 -3.48 2.30 1.99
CA ASP A 25 -2.25 2.20 1.18
C ASP A 25 -1.24 1.22 1.77
N TYR A 26 -1.17 1.13 3.10
CA TYR A 26 -0.39 0.12 3.81
C TYR A 26 -0.89 -1.31 3.48
N ILE A 27 -2.20 -1.56 3.62
CA ILE A 27 -2.81 -2.87 3.32
C ILE A 27 -2.64 -3.23 1.84
N PHE A 28 -2.87 -2.27 0.95
CA PHE A 28 -2.70 -2.46 -0.49
C PHE A 28 -1.24 -2.73 -0.86
N GLY A 29 -0.29 -2.01 -0.24
CA GLY A 29 1.15 -2.24 -0.39
C GLY A 29 1.57 -3.62 0.10
N LEU A 30 1.01 -4.11 1.21
CA LEU A 30 1.29 -5.45 1.72
C LEU A 30 0.85 -6.53 0.73
N TRP A 31 -0.35 -6.38 0.16
CA TRP A 31 -0.85 -7.30 -0.86
C TRP A 31 0.03 -7.28 -2.11
N ALA A 32 0.32 -6.10 -2.64
CA ALA A 32 1.10 -5.96 -3.87
C ALA A 32 2.55 -6.46 -3.68
N GLY A 33 3.19 -6.14 -2.56
CA GLY A 33 4.55 -6.59 -2.26
C GLY A 33 4.64 -8.11 -2.11
N LYS A 34 3.67 -8.75 -1.45
CA LYS A 34 3.59 -10.22 -1.39
C LYS A 34 3.36 -10.84 -2.76
N THR A 35 2.55 -10.20 -3.59
CA THR A 35 2.29 -10.66 -4.98
C THR A 35 3.55 -10.60 -5.85
N LEU A 36 4.41 -9.60 -5.61
CA LEU A 36 5.74 -9.47 -6.22
C LEU A 36 6.78 -10.44 -5.65
N GLY A 37 6.42 -11.24 -4.64
CA GLY A 37 7.34 -12.17 -3.98
C GLY A 37 8.27 -11.52 -2.96
N HIS A 38 8.00 -10.29 -2.52
CA HIS A 38 8.75 -9.67 -1.43
C HIS A 38 8.37 -10.27 -0.07
N ASN A 39 9.37 -10.41 0.80
CA ASN A 39 9.27 -10.87 2.18
C ASN A 39 10.07 -9.96 3.12
N ASP A 40 9.80 -10.07 4.42
CA ASP A 40 10.51 -9.39 5.50
C ASP A 40 10.79 -7.91 5.19
N ASP A 41 12.04 -7.46 5.29
CA ASP A 41 12.43 -6.07 5.07
C ASP A 41 12.10 -5.56 3.66
N ALA A 42 12.19 -6.42 2.63
CA ALA A 42 11.87 -6.04 1.26
C ALA A 42 10.37 -5.75 1.09
N LEU A 43 9.52 -6.49 1.81
CA LEU A 43 8.07 -6.26 1.81
C LEU A 43 7.77 -4.88 2.41
N PHE A 44 8.31 -4.57 3.58
CA PHE A 44 8.01 -3.30 4.25
C PHE A 44 8.65 -2.09 3.58
N ALA A 45 9.82 -2.25 2.95
CA ALA A 45 10.38 -1.24 2.06
C ALA A 45 9.43 -0.93 0.90
N TYR A 46 8.87 -1.98 0.26
CA TYR A 46 7.90 -1.81 -0.83
C TYR A 46 6.59 -1.17 -0.35
N VAL A 47 6.07 -1.57 0.81
CA VAL A 47 4.89 -0.94 1.43
C VAL A 47 5.13 0.56 1.63
N GLY A 48 6.30 0.95 2.14
CA GLY A 48 6.68 2.34 2.30
C GLY A 48 6.73 3.10 0.97
N ASP A 49 7.21 2.49 -0.11
CA ASP A 49 7.21 3.12 -1.43
C ASP A 49 5.77 3.30 -1.99
N VAL A 50 4.85 2.38 -1.68
CA VAL A 50 3.43 2.52 -2.06
C VAL A 50 2.78 3.68 -1.29
N MET A 51 2.95 3.73 0.03
CA MET A 51 2.42 4.82 0.86
C MET A 51 3.00 6.18 0.46
N GLN A 52 4.29 6.21 0.09
CA GLN A 52 4.94 7.43 -0.41
C GLN A 52 4.28 7.93 -1.71
N ALA A 53 3.80 7.03 -2.58
CA ALA A 53 3.20 7.41 -3.86
C ALA A 53 1.89 8.20 -3.72
N ASP A 54 1.06 7.91 -2.71
CA ASP A 54 -0.15 8.70 -2.40
C ASP A 54 0.22 10.04 -1.75
N SER A 55 1.19 10.05 -0.83
CA SER A 55 1.58 11.27 -0.11
C SER A 55 2.17 12.39 -0.98
N LEU A 56 2.75 12.05 -2.14
CA LEU A 56 3.37 13.02 -3.05
C LEU A 56 2.35 13.79 -3.89
N LEU A 57 1.24 13.16 -4.26
CA LEU A 57 0.17 13.72 -5.07
C LEU A 57 -1.12 13.00 -4.69
N SER A 58 -2.06 13.73 -4.08
CA SER A 58 -3.33 13.18 -3.59
C SER A 58 -4.04 12.33 -4.63
N GLY A 59 -4.23 11.04 -4.36
CA GLY A 59 -5.16 10.23 -5.13
C GLY A 59 -4.73 8.78 -5.32
N THR A 60 -5.72 7.90 -5.11
CA THR A 60 -5.68 6.45 -5.35
C THR A 60 -5.10 6.05 -6.71
N GLN A 61 -5.18 6.92 -7.72
CA GLN A 61 -4.62 6.66 -9.06
C GLN A 61 -3.10 6.48 -9.06
N ARG A 62 -2.37 7.15 -8.15
CA ARG A 62 -0.90 7.05 -8.08
C ARG A 62 -0.46 5.70 -7.54
N VAL A 63 -1.09 5.23 -6.48
CA VAL A 63 -0.79 3.91 -5.89
C VAL A 63 -1.14 2.78 -6.86
N VAL A 64 -2.29 2.87 -7.56
CA VAL A 64 -2.66 1.90 -8.60
C VAL A 64 -1.65 1.93 -9.75
N GLY A 65 -1.29 3.12 -10.25
CA GLY A 65 -0.34 3.27 -11.35
C GLY A 65 1.05 2.70 -11.02
N LYS A 66 1.52 2.90 -9.79
CA LYS A 66 2.76 2.30 -9.29
C LYS A 66 2.67 0.77 -9.33
N VAL A 67 1.64 0.18 -8.70
CA VAL A 67 1.50 -1.28 -8.62
C VAL A 67 1.32 -1.91 -10.00
N VAL A 68 0.57 -1.27 -10.90
CA VAL A 68 0.46 -1.70 -12.32
C VAL A 68 1.85 -1.75 -12.96
N MET A 69 2.66 -0.70 -12.82
CA MET A 69 4.00 -0.63 -13.40
C MET A 69 4.92 -1.71 -12.82
N ASP A 70 4.90 -1.90 -11.51
CA ASP A 70 5.74 -2.88 -10.83
C ASP A 70 5.36 -4.32 -11.22
N PHE A 71 4.07 -4.60 -11.38
CA PHE A 71 3.60 -5.91 -11.85
C PHE A 71 4.02 -6.16 -13.31
N VAL A 72 3.89 -5.17 -14.19
CA VAL A 72 4.37 -5.26 -15.58
C VAL A 72 5.87 -5.55 -15.62
N ASN A 73 6.66 -4.82 -14.82
CA ASN A 73 8.11 -5.02 -14.73
C ASN A 73 8.50 -6.40 -14.19
N ALA A 74 7.68 -6.97 -13.31
CA ALA A 74 7.86 -8.32 -12.77
C ALA A 74 7.29 -9.44 -13.66
N GLY A 75 6.68 -9.10 -14.81
CA GLY A 75 6.03 -10.06 -15.70
C GLY A 75 4.71 -10.64 -15.14
N ILE A 76 4.13 -10.01 -14.11
CA ILE A 76 2.86 -10.41 -13.51
C ILE A 76 1.72 -9.85 -14.35
N ASN A 77 0.95 -10.73 -14.99
CA ASN A 77 -0.18 -10.35 -15.83
C ASN A 77 -1.48 -10.24 -15.02
N LEU A 78 -1.61 -9.18 -14.23
CA LEU A 78 -2.84 -8.82 -13.53
C LEU A 78 -3.43 -7.56 -14.15
N GLY A 79 -4.72 -7.58 -14.51
CA GLY A 79 -5.38 -6.45 -15.15
C GLY A 79 -5.56 -5.26 -14.20
N LYS A 80 -5.50 -4.04 -14.73
CA LYS A 80 -5.70 -2.80 -13.95
C LYS A 80 -6.99 -2.83 -13.10
N SER A 81 -8.10 -3.34 -13.67
CA SER A 81 -9.36 -3.47 -12.94
C SER A 81 -9.25 -4.40 -11.73
N GLN A 82 -8.50 -5.48 -11.82
CA GLN A 82 -8.26 -6.39 -10.69
C GLN A 82 -7.40 -5.71 -9.61
N ILE A 83 -6.42 -4.90 -10.00
CA ILE A 83 -5.62 -4.08 -9.07
C ILE A 83 -6.50 -3.03 -8.37
N GLU A 84 -7.38 -2.37 -9.11
CA GLU A 84 -8.36 -1.42 -8.54
C GLU A 84 -9.33 -2.11 -7.56
N GLN A 85 -9.77 -3.34 -7.84
CA GLN A 85 -10.58 -4.11 -6.89
C GLN A 85 -9.82 -4.41 -5.59
N GLN A 86 -8.52 -4.70 -5.65
CA GLN A 86 -7.71 -4.93 -4.46
C GLN A 86 -7.56 -3.66 -3.62
N LEU A 87 -7.50 -2.49 -4.26
CA LEU A 87 -7.53 -1.22 -3.55
C LEU A 87 -8.88 -0.99 -2.84
N LEU A 88 -10.00 -1.32 -3.48
CA LEU A 88 -11.33 -1.22 -2.86
C LEU A 88 -11.48 -2.17 -1.65
N LEU A 89 -10.93 -3.39 -1.74
CA LEU A 89 -10.89 -4.31 -0.61
C LEU A 89 -10.03 -3.78 0.55
N ALA A 90 -8.88 -3.18 0.22
CA ALA A 90 -8.01 -2.54 1.21
C ALA A 90 -8.71 -1.35 1.88
N ASP A 91 -9.47 -0.57 1.12
CA ASP A 91 -10.23 0.59 1.61
C ASP A 91 -11.34 0.17 2.57
N HIS A 92 -12.15 -0.84 2.21
CA HIS A 92 -13.16 -1.40 3.10
C HIS A 92 -12.54 -1.93 4.41
N THR A 93 -11.41 -2.63 4.31
CA THR A 93 -10.68 -3.15 5.47
C THR A 93 -10.15 -2.01 6.34
N ALA A 94 -9.58 -0.96 5.75
CA ALA A 94 -9.06 0.20 6.46
C ALA A 94 -10.16 0.94 7.24
N HIS A 95 -11.31 1.16 6.60
CA HIS A 95 -12.50 1.72 7.25
C HIS A 95 -12.96 0.87 8.44
N ALA A 96 -13.07 -0.46 8.25
CA ALA A 96 -13.46 -1.36 9.32
C ALA A 96 -12.48 -1.32 10.51
N GLN A 97 -11.18 -1.24 10.24
CA GLN A 97 -10.15 -1.19 11.30
C GLN A 97 -10.16 0.11 12.08
N ILE A 98 -10.37 1.25 11.41
CA ILE A 98 -10.35 2.56 12.08
C ILE A 98 -11.68 2.86 12.78
N CYS A 99 -12.83 2.49 12.20
CA CYS A 99 -14.14 2.72 12.82
C CYS A 99 -14.42 1.83 14.05
N VAL A 100 -13.66 0.75 14.26
CA VAL A 100 -13.79 -0.12 15.46
C VAL A 100 -12.97 0.42 16.65
N THR A 101 -12.22 1.51 16.47
CA THR A 101 -11.32 2.05 17.50
C THR A 101 -11.96 3.07 18.46
N ASP A 102 -13.29 3.25 18.42
CA ASP A 102 -14.09 4.07 19.35
C ASP A 102 -14.73 3.21 20.47
#